data_AF-A0A1V4PNN8-F1
#
_entry.id   AF-A0A1V4PNN8-F1
#
_cell.length_a   1.000
_cell.length_b   1.000
_cell.length_c   1.000
_cell.angle_alpha   90.00
_cell.angle_beta   90.00
_cell.angle_gamma   90.00
#
_symmetry.space_group_name_H-M   'P 1'
#
loop_
_entity.id
_entity.type
_entity.pdbx_description
1 polymer ?
#
loop_
_entity_poly.entity_id
_entity_poly.type
_entity_poly.pdbx_seq_one_letter_code
_entity_poly.pdbx_strand_id
1 'polypeptide(L)'
;MTRTAGVDLAAAPASTAVAVIDWSADVARLVELVTPADDATIRALVAGSARVGIDSPFGWPEEFVDFVVAHHRGATPTGSGLDAIDRRRPLAFRRTDRFLVEHGLGRPLSVSADQIAHVAFRCAGLLADLDVVDRVAGWAVEAYPA
;
A
#
# COMPACT_ATOMS: atom_id res chain seq x y z
N MET A 1 15.37 -3.77 -23.42
CA MET A 1 15.31 -2.73 -22.37
C MET A 1 14.00 -2.90 -21.66
N THR A 2 14.01 -2.86 -20.33
CA THR A 2 12.80 -3.00 -19.50
C THR A 2 12.58 -1.69 -18.77
N ARG A 3 11.34 -1.21 -18.71
CA ARG A 3 11.00 0.00 -17.97
C ARG A 3 10.28 -0.37 -16.68
N THR A 4 10.65 0.25 -15.56
CA THR A 4 9.91 0.16 -14.30
C THR A 4 9.69 1.54 -13.72
N ALA A 5 8.68 1.69 -12.87
CA ALA A 5 8.51 2.89 -12.07
C ALA A 5 8.47 2.59 -10.57
N GLY A 6 8.84 3.58 -9.77
CA GLY A 6 8.67 3.60 -8.32
C GLY A 6 7.83 4.81 -7.93
N VAL A 7 6.87 4.60 -7.04
CA VAL A 7 6.02 5.66 -6.48
C VAL A 7 6.22 5.68 -4.97
N ASP A 8 6.83 6.74 -4.46
CA ASP A 8 6.81 7.07 -3.03
C ASP A 8 5.52 7.83 -2.74
N LEU A 9 4.51 7.11 -2.24
CA LEU A 9 3.15 7.62 -2.15
C LEU A 9 2.90 8.24 -0.78
N ALA A 10 2.44 9.49 -0.77
CA ALA A 10 1.90 10.13 0.42
C ALA A 10 0.40 10.37 0.29
N ALA A 11 -0.26 10.71 1.40
CA ALA A 11 -1.67 11.11 1.37
C ALA A 11 -1.90 12.37 0.53
N ALA A 12 -0.92 13.28 0.53
CA ALA A 12 -0.95 14.52 -0.24
C ALA A 12 -0.04 14.44 -1.47
N PRO A 13 -0.49 14.91 -2.66
CA PRO A 13 0.35 15.00 -3.86
C PRO A 13 1.67 15.77 -3.64
N ALA A 14 1.62 16.81 -2.80
CA ALA A 14 2.76 17.66 -2.46
C ALA A 14 3.96 16.90 -1.86
N SER A 15 3.74 15.70 -1.32
CA SER A 15 4.75 14.84 -0.69
C SER A 15 4.89 13.50 -1.42
N THR A 16 4.50 13.43 -2.69
CA THR A 16 4.58 12.22 -3.50
C THR A 16 5.62 12.38 -4.60
N ALA A 17 6.39 11.32 -4.83
CA ALA A 17 7.40 11.29 -5.88
C ALA A 17 7.22 10.07 -6.80
N VAL A 18 7.57 10.23 -8.07
CA VAL A 18 7.60 9.15 -9.06
C VAL A 18 8.95 9.12 -9.74
N ALA A 19 9.58 7.96 -9.80
CA ALA A 19 10.83 7.72 -10.52
C ALA A 19 10.61 6.65 -11.60
N VAL A 20 11.09 6.89 -12.81
CA VAL A 20 11.05 5.92 -13.91
C VAL A 20 12.47 5.50 -14.27
N ILE A 21 12.70 4.19 -14.36
CA ILE A 21 14.00 3.60 -14.65
C ILE A 21 13.90 2.76 -15.92
N ASP A 22 14.81 3.01 -16.87
CA ASP A 22 15.08 2.13 -18.00
C ASP A 22 16.27 1.24 -17.68
N TRP A 23 16.05 -0.07 -17.75
CA TRP A 23 17.03 -1.12 -17.48
C TRP A 23 17.58 -1.71 -18.78
N SER A 24 18.90 -1.85 -18.82
CA SER A 24 19.64 -2.72 -19.76
C SER A 24 20.40 -3.78 -18.95
N ALA A 25 21.19 -4.64 -19.62
CA ALA A 25 21.88 -5.76 -18.97
C ALA A 25 22.69 -5.33 -17.73
N ASP A 26 23.42 -4.22 -17.84
CA ASP A 26 24.37 -3.78 -16.81
C ASP A 26 24.12 -2.33 -16.34
N VAL A 27 23.03 -1.70 -16.79
CA VAL A 27 22.75 -0.28 -16.51
C VAL A 27 21.30 -0.08 -16.10
N ALA A 28 21.12 0.65 -15.00
CA ALA A 28 19.86 1.26 -14.60
C ALA A 28 19.95 2.76 -14.86
N ARG A 29 19.11 3.30 -15.74
CA ARG A 29 19.05 4.74 -16.02
C ARG A 29 17.77 5.32 -15.47
N LEU A 30 17.88 6.24 -14.53
CA LEU A 30 16.76 7.13 -14.16
C LEU A 30 16.45 8.01 -15.38
N VAL A 31 15.27 7.82 -15.96
CA VAL A 31 14.84 8.56 -17.16
C VAL A 31 13.82 9.65 -16.85
N GLU A 32 13.14 9.56 -15.71
CA GLU A 32 12.20 10.56 -15.23
C GLU A 32 12.17 10.58 -13.70
N LEU A 33 12.07 11.76 -13.10
CA LEU A 33 11.87 11.94 -11.66
C LEU A 33 10.98 13.17 -11.42
N VAL A 34 9.79 12.96 -10.88
CA VAL A 34 8.81 14.04 -10.64
C VAL A 34 8.43 14.11 -9.16
N THR A 35 8.51 15.32 -8.61
CA THR A 35 8.00 15.72 -7.30
C THR A 35 7.62 17.21 -7.33
N PRO A 36 6.46 17.62 -6.82
CA PRO A 36 5.37 16.77 -6.33
C PRO A 36 4.62 16.05 -7.48
N ALA A 37 3.93 14.95 -7.17
CA ALA A 37 3.16 14.19 -8.15
C ALA A 37 1.72 13.90 -7.68
N ASP A 38 0.75 14.31 -8.51
CA ASP A 38 -0.65 13.94 -8.36
C ASP A 38 -0.96 12.61 -9.08
N ASP A 39 -2.19 12.11 -8.93
CA ASP A 39 -2.57 10.81 -9.49
C ASP A 39 -2.56 10.83 -11.03
N ALA A 40 -2.86 11.96 -11.67
CA ALA A 40 -2.76 12.10 -13.12
C ALA A 40 -1.31 11.96 -13.61
N THR A 41 -0.38 12.59 -12.91
CA THR A 41 1.06 12.50 -13.16
C THR A 41 1.55 11.07 -12.96
N ILE A 42 1.16 10.42 -11.86
CA ILE A 42 1.51 9.02 -11.60
C ILE A 42 1.04 8.15 -12.77
N ARG A 43 -0.24 8.20 -13.15
CA ARG A 43 -0.81 7.40 -14.25
C ARG A 43 -0.06 7.61 -15.57
N ALA A 44 0.28 8.86 -15.89
CA ALA A 44 1.02 9.18 -17.11
C ALA A 44 2.43 8.56 -17.11
N LEU A 45 3.14 8.64 -15.99
CA LEU A 45 4.53 8.18 -15.88
C LEU A 45 4.67 6.66 -15.76
N VAL A 46 3.71 6.00 -15.12
CA VAL A 46 3.73 4.54 -14.99
C VAL A 46 3.27 3.81 -16.25
N ALA A 47 2.57 4.50 -17.16
CA ALA A 47 2.07 3.92 -18.39
C ALA A 47 3.18 3.23 -19.20
N GLY A 48 2.95 1.97 -19.57
CA GLY A 48 3.92 1.15 -20.32
C GLY A 48 5.10 0.62 -19.50
N SER A 49 5.15 0.87 -18.19
CA SER A 49 6.12 0.21 -17.30
C SER A 49 5.78 -1.27 -17.17
N ALA A 50 6.80 -2.14 -17.20
CA ALA A 50 6.64 -3.57 -17.02
C ALA A 50 6.23 -3.93 -15.58
N ARG A 51 6.72 -3.15 -14.60
CA ARG A 51 6.38 -3.25 -13.18
C ARG A 51 6.40 -1.87 -12.53
N VAL A 52 5.59 -1.70 -11.49
CA VAL A 52 5.61 -0.52 -10.62
C VAL A 52 5.64 -0.94 -9.17
N GLY A 53 6.62 -0.42 -8.41
CA GLY A 53 6.59 -0.48 -6.95
C GLY A 53 5.88 0.75 -6.40
N ILE A 54 4.89 0.57 -5.54
CA ILE A 54 4.19 1.68 -4.86
C ILE A 54 4.43 1.53 -3.35
N ASP A 55 5.05 2.53 -2.74
CA ASP A 55 5.27 2.60 -1.29
C ASP A 55 3.97 3.00 -0.59
N SER A 56 3.05 2.04 -0.47
CA SER A 56 1.81 2.17 0.29
C SER A 56 1.22 0.80 0.59
N PRO A 57 0.55 0.60 1.74
CA PRO A 57 -0.24 -0.60 1.96
C PRO A 57 -1.32 -0.76 0.89
N PHE A 58 -1.40 -1.93 0.24
CA PHE A 58 -2.43 -2.20 -0.78
C PHE A 58 -3.80 -2.54 -0.21
N GLY A 59 -3.97 -2.46 1.10
CA GLY A 59 -5.24 -2.67 1.78
C GLY A 59 -5.10 -2.85 3.28
N TRP A 60 -6.20 -3.31 3.88
CA TRP A 60 -6.37 -3.49 5.32
C TRP A 60 -6.31 -4.98 5.69
N PRO A 61 -6.10 -5.32 6.99
CA PRO A 61 -6.28 -6.67 7.48
C PRO A 61 -7.68 -7.21 7.13
N GLU A 62 -7.77 -8.48 6.76
CA GLU A 62 -9.04 -9.13 6.46
C GLU A 62 -9.98 -9.08 7.67
N GLU A 63 -9.44 -9.33 8.86
CA GLU A 63 -10.19 -9.27 10.12
C GLU A 63 -10.74 -7.86 10.42
N PHE A 64 -10.05 -6.81 9.97
CA PHE A 64 -10.56 -5.43 10.09
C PHE A 64 -11.75 -5.19 9.17
N VAL A 65 -11.64 -5.61 7.91
CA VAL A 65 -12.71 -5.46 6.92
C VAL A 65 -13.95 -6.22 7.38
N ASP A 66 -13.79 -7.47 7.80
CA ASP A 66 -14.87 -8.30 8.32
C ASP A 66 -15.54 -7.67 9.54
N PHE A 67 -14.74 -7.15 10.48
CA PHE A 67 -15.27 -6.48 11.67
C PHE A 67 -16.09 -5.24 11.33
N VAL A 68 -15.58 -4.37 10.44
CA VAL A 68 -16.29 -3.16 10.01
C VAL A 68 -17.58 -3.52 9.26
N VAL A 69 -17.54 -4.51 8.37
CA VAL A 69 -18.73 -5.00 7.65
C VAL A 69 -19.77 -5.57 8.61
N ALA A 70 -19.35 -6.40 9.57
CA ALA A 70 -20.23 -6.96 10.59
C ALA A 70 -20.84 -5.86 11.45
N HIS A 71 -20.04 -4.88 11.88
CA HIS A 71 -20.52 -3.74 12.67
C HIS A 71 -21.52 -2.87 11.90
N HIS A 72 -21.22 -2.55 10.65
CA HIS A 72 -22.13 -1.80 9.78
C HIS A 72 -23.49 -2.50 9.62
N ARG A 73 -23.50 -3.83 9.61
CA ARG A 73 -24.71 -4.66 9.49
C ARG A 73 -25.41 -4.94 10.83
N GLY A 74 -24.92 -4.40 11.95
CA GLY A 74 -25.46 -4.69 13.29
C GLY A 74 -25.18 -6.12 13.77
N ALA A 75 -24.20 -6.79 13.18
CA ALA A 75 -23.83 -8.19 13.44
C ALA A 75 -22.46 -8.31 14.13
N THR A 76 -22.02 -7.30 14.88
CA THR A 76 -20.76 -7.36 15.64
C THR A 76 -20.77 -8.55 16.59
N PRO A 77 -19.74 -9.43 16.56
CA PRO A 77 -19.67 -10.57 17.46
C PRO A 77 -19.67 -10.16 18.93
N THR A 78 -20.57 -10.77 19.71
CA THR A 78 -20.55 -10.67 21.17
C THR A 78 -19.39 -11.48 21.74
N GLY A 79 -18.87 -11.09 22.91
CA GLY A 79 -17.78 -11.82 23.56
C GLY A 79 -16.43 -11.75 22.85
N SER A 80 -16.21 -10.76 21.98
CA SER A 80 -14.96 -10.57 21.23
C SER A 80 -13.75 -10.17 22.10
N GLY A 81 -13.98 -9.70 23.33
CA GLY A 81 -12.91 -9.37 24.29
C GLY A 81 -11.99 -8.26 23.80
N LEU A 82 -12.54 -7.29 23.05
CA LEU A 82 -11.76 -6.22 22.43
C LEU A 82 -11.21 -5.19 23.42
N ASP A 83 -11.49 -5.32 24.71
CA ASP A 83 -10.79 -4.62 25.79
C ASP A 83 -9.32 -5.10 25.93
N ALA A 84 -9.01 -6.33 25.53
CA ALA A 84 -7.63 -6.85 25.47
C ALA A 84 -6.89 -6.39 24.19
N ILE A 85 -5.68 -5.84 24.35
CA ILE A 85 -4.89 -5.32 23.21
C ILE A 85 -4.55 -6.39 22.18
N ASP A 86 -4.24 -7.62 22.61
CA ASP A 86 -3.88 -8.71 21.71
C ASP A 86 -5.05 -9.14 20.83
N ARG A 87 -6.29 -8.93 21.29
CA ARG A 87 -7.51 -9.17 20.49
C ARG A 87 -7.74 -8.08 19.44
N ARG A 88 -7.21 -6.87 19.65
CA ARG A 88 -7.28 -5.76 18.68
C ARG A 88 -6.15 -5.80 17.65
N ARG A 89 -5.01 -6.43 17.96
CA ARG A 89 -3.83 -6.46 17.06
C ARG A 89 -4.13 -6.99 15.65
N PRO A 90 -4.90 -8.07 15.44
CA PRO A 90 -5.26 -8.53 14.10
C PRO A 90 -6.14 -7.54 13.31
N LEU A 91 -6.90 -6.67 14.00
CA LEU A 91 -7.68 -5.60 13.35
C LEU A 91 -6.78 -4.42 12.95
N ALA A 92 -5.75 -4.15 13.74
CA ALA A 92 -4.86 -3.01 13.53
C ALA A 92 -3.76 -3.30 12.48
N PHE A 93 -3.16 -4.49 12.55
CA PHE A 93 -1.93 -4.82 11.83
C PHE A 93 -2.13 -6.00 10.89
N ARG A 94 -1.58 -5.90 9.68
CA ARG A 94 -1.59 -6.99 8.70
C ARG A 94 -0.73 -8.14 9.19
N ARG A 95 -0.87 -9.32 8.57
CA ARG A 95 -0.07 -10.50 8.92
C ARG A 95 1.44 -10.24 8.77
N THR A 96 1.82 -9.52 7.72
CA THR A 96 3.20 -9.06 7.44
C THR A 96 3.70 -8.11 8.51
N ASP A 97 2.91 -7.08 8.86
CA ASP A 97 3.28 -6.14 9.93
C ASP A 97 3.53 -6.86 11.26
N ARG A 98 2.65 -7.81 11.61
CA ARG A 98 2.82 -8.66 12.82
C ARG A 98 4.06 -9.54 12.73
N PHE A 99 4.34 -10.11 11.56
CA PHE A 99 5.54 -10.92 11.34
C PHE A 99 6.82 -10.10 11.56
N LEU A 100 6.89 -8.87 11.05
CA LEU A 100 8.04 -7.99 11.24
C LEU A 100 8.26 -7.68 12.73
N VAL A 101 7.19 -7.41 13.48
CA VAL A 101 7.27 -7.17 14.93
C VAL A 101 7.70 -8.42 15.69
N GLU A 102 7.12 -9.58 15.38
CA GLU A 102 7.43 -10.89 16.00
C GLU A 102 8.90 -11.27 15.83
N HIS A 103 9.53 -10.88 14.72
CA HIS A 103 10.92 -11.20 14.39
C HIS A 103 11.90 -10.05 14.65
N GLY A 104 11.43 -8.93 15.22
CA GLY A 104 12.28 -7.77 15.51
C GLY A 104 12.83 -7.05 14.27
N LEU A 105 12.17 -7.20 13.12
CA LEU A 105 12.58 -6.65 11.82
C LEU A 105 12.04 -5.23 11.58
N GLY A 106 11.14 -4.76 12.44
CA GLY A 106 10.58 -3.41 12.33
C GLY A 106 9.30 -3.25 13.14
N ARG A 107 8.75 -2.03 13.14
CA ARG A 107 7.45 -1.71 13.73
C ARG A 107 6.64 -0.84 12.76
N PRO A 108 5.98 -1.44 11.75
CA PRO A 108 5.13 -0.70 10.82
C PRO A 108 3.99 0.00 11.55
N LEU A 109 3.44 1.04 10.92
CA LEU A 109 2.26 1.73 11.40
C LEU A 109 1.00 0.91 11.10
N SER A 110 -0.03 1.06 11.93
CA SER A 110 -1.31 0.41 11.73
C SER A 110 -2.06 1.04 10.54
N VAL A 111 -2.23 0.30 9.45
CA VAL A 111 -3.04 0.76 8.30
C VAL A 111 -4.52 1.00 8.66
N SER A 112 -5.00 0.36 9.72
CA SER A 112 -6.38 0.48 10.18
C SER A 112 -6.60 1.57 11.24
N ALA A 113 -5.54 2.02 11.93
CA ALA A 113 -5.70 2.86 13.12
C ALA A 113 -4.71 4.04 13.25
N ASP A 114 -3.72 4.18 12.36
CA ASP A 114 -2.77 5.29 12.34
C ASP A 114 -2.91 6.16 11.08
N GLN A 115 -2.13 7.25 10.99
CA GLN A 115 -2.17 8.22 9.88
C GLN A 115 -1.84 7.62 8.50
N ILE A 116 -1.17 6.47 8.46
CA ILE A 116 -0.86 5.75 7.21
C ILE A 116 -2.15 5.32 6.46
N ALA A 117 -3.29 5.21 7.16
CA ALA A 117 -4.59 4.94 6.55
C ALA A 117 -4.95 5.93 5.43
N HIS A 118 -4.57 7.21 5.57
CA HIS A 118 -4.82 8.21 4.53
C HIS A 118 -4.06 7.93 3.24
N VAL A 119 -2.84 7.40 3.34
CA VAL A 119 -2.06 6.98 2.18
C VAL A 119 -2.70 5.76 1.53
N ALA A 120 -3.13 4.78 2.34
CA ALA A 120 -3.81 3.57 1.85
C ALA A 120 -5.14 3.88 1.15
N PHE A 121 -5.93 4.86 1.64
CA PHE A 121 -7.14 5.32 0.96
C PHE A 121 -6.84 5.87 -0.44
N ARG A 122 -5.82 6.73 -0.55
CA ARG A 122 -5.38 7.25 -1.85
C ARG A 122 -4.85 6.14 -2.75
N CYS A 123 -4.06 5.22 -2.21
CA CYS A 123 -3.53 4.07 -2.94
C CYS A 123 -4.65 3.20 -3.52
N ALA A 124 -5.69 2.89 -2.73
CA ALA A 124 -6.83 2.12 -3.21
C ALA A 124 -7.53 2.80 -4.40
N GLY A 125 -7.70 4.12 -4.37
CA GLY A 125 -8.23 4.89 -5.50
C GLY A 125 -7.30 4.85 -6.72
N LEU A 126 -6.00 5.05 -6.51
CA LEU A 126 -5.00 5.00 -7.57
C LEU A 126 -4.93 3.62 -8.23
N LEU A 127 -4.96 2.53 -7.46
CA LEU A 127 -4.98 1.16 -7.98
C LEU A 127 -6.22 0.90 -8.84
N ALA A 128 -7.37 1.45 -8.45
CA ALA A 128 -8.60 1.37 -9.26
C ALA A 128 -8.48 2.15 -10.57
N ASP A 129 -7.94 3.38 -10.54
CA ASP A 129 -7.71 4.17 -11.76
C ASP A 129 -6.68 3.55 -12.70
N LEU A 130 -5.77 2.74 -12.16
CA LEU A 130 -4.75 1.99 -12.90
C LEU A 130 -5.24 0.61 -13.36
N ASP A 131 -6.49 0.24 -13.09
CA ASP A 131 -7.09 -1.06 -13.39
C ASP A 131 -6.26 -2.25 -12.84
N VAL A 132 -5.71 -2.08 -11.63
CA VAL A 132 -4.95 -3.14 -10.96
C VAL A 132 -5.91 -4.15 -10.36
N VAL A 133 -6.08 -5.27 -11.04
CA VAL A 133 -6.93 -6.39 -10.60
C VAL A 133 -6.21 -7.40 -9.70
N ASP A 134 -4.92 -7.64 -9.97
CA ASP A 134 -4.09 -8.59 -9.22
C ASP A 134 -3.05 -7.82 -8.40
N ARG A 135 -3.28 -7.75 -7.09
CA ARG A 135 -2.42 -7.06 -6.11
C ARG A 135 -1.27 -7.93 -5.58
N VAL A 136 -1.15 -9.17 -6.06
CA VAL A 136 -0.15 -10.16 -5.60
C VAL A 136 0.88 -10.44 -6.69
N ALA A 137 0.44 -10.82 -7.89
CA ALA A 137 1.32 -11.13 -9.03
C ALA A 137 1.19 -10.15 -10.21
N GLY A 138 0.28 -9.17 -10.11
CA GLY A 138 0.05 -8.14 -11.11
C GLY A 138 1.19 -7.12 -11.22
N TRP A 139 1.06 -6.22 -12.19
CA TRP A 139 2.15 -5.33 -12.59
C TRP A 139 2.46 -4.23 -11.57
N ALA A 140 1.50 -3.83 -10.75
CA ALA A 140 1.71 -2.99 -9.58
C ALA A 140 1.97 -3.86 -8.34
N VAL A 141 3.00 -3.52 -7.59
CA VAL A 141 3.49 -4.29 -6.46
C VAL A 141 3.58 -3.38 -5.24
N GLU A 142 3.11 -3.90 -4.10
CA GLU A 142 3.31 -3.22 -2.82
C GLU A 142 4.82 -3.19 -2.50
N ALA A 143 5.37 -1.99 -2.36
CA ALA A 143 6.76 -1.74 -1.97
C ALA A 143 6.87 -1.10 -0.58
N TYR A 144 5.79 -1.10 0.19
CA TYR A 144 5.76 -0.74 1.61
C TYR A 144 6.34 -1.89 2.45
N PRO A 145 7.08 -1.63 3.54
CA PRO A 145 7.62 -2.69 4.39
C PRO A 145 6.55 -3.71 4.79
N ALA A 146 6.75 -4.94 4.29
CA ALA A 146 5.97 -6.14 4.57
C ALA A 146 6.91 -7.28 4.97
#